data_AF-A0A2T6N038-F1
#
_entry.id   AF-A0A2T6N038-F1
#
_cell.length_a   1.000
_cell.length_b   1.000
_cell.length_c   1.000
_cell.angle_alpha   90.00
_cell.angle_beta   90.00
_cell.angle_gamma   90.00
#
_symmetry.space_group_name_H-M   'P 1'
#
loop_
_entity.id
_entity.type
_entity.pdbx_description
1 polymer ?
#
loop_
_entity_poly.entity_id
_entity_poly.type
_entity_poly.pdbx_seq_one_letter_code
_entity_poly.pdbx_strand_id
1 'polypeptide(L)'
;MQRKIYREPLGMFIKEVTLLLVFAVIIIFIRHKRRLRENPPKDDDSQQHIDMALSLGQGSEGEIDPDPKPASNETLAALEARGIKLDRALTEREADHLLGLFEPAGHRQLEILKHFKIPCPPEINKTEANYHIQTLFSDPANVDEWNQRPATSKVKQGILFMGGQPKPHLTQVEAQSMLVDYGMENPHRFLEWKHIDKLFLTVNDADTLDHYNTRKITWKRFFQLYDALKRSGFAASDISADSIHWQAKRSDLEQKSASDQDDCAA
;
A
#
# COMPACT_ATOMS: atom_id res chain seq x y z
N MET A 1 -14.40 -15.95 -62.87
CA MET A 1 -14.94 -16.39 -61.56
C MET A 1 -14.29 -15.52 -60.47
N GLN A 2 -14.90 -14.39 -60.11
CA GLN A 2 -14.38 -13.47 -59.07
C GLN A 2 -15.25 -13.61 -57.82
N ARG A 3 -14.65 -14.04 -56.70
CA ARG A 3 -15.32 -14.04 -55.39
C ARG A 3 -15.13 -12.67 -54.74
N LYS A 4 -16.23 -11.91 -54.60
CA LYS A 4 -16.28 -10.71 -53.76
C LYS A 4 -16.27 -11.14 -52.29
N ILE A 5 -15.24 -10.75 -51.56
CA ILE A 5 -15.16 -10.88 -50.10
C ILE A 5 -15.86 -9.66 -49.50
N TYR A 6 -17.02 -9.89 -48.88
CA TYR A 6 -17.71 -8.88 -48.07
C TYR A 6 -16.94 -8.71 -46.74
N ARG A 7 -16.42 -7.52 -46.50
CA ARG A 7 -15.91 -7.06 -45.20
C ARG A 7 -16.80 -5.92 -44.73
N GLU A 8 -17.66 -6.19 -43.75
CA GLU A 8 -18.28 -5.21 -42.82
C GLU A 8 -18.74 -5.95 -41.55
N PRO A 9 -18.99 -5.30 -40.40
CA PRO A 9 -18.27 -4.18 -39.78
C PRO A 9 -17.98 -4.51 -38.29
N LEU A 10 -16.78 -5.01 -37.97
CA LEU A 10 -16.41 -5.37 -36.58
C LEU A 10 -16.39 -4.16 -35.61
N GLY A 11 -16.37 -2.93 -36.14
CA GLY A 11 -16.29 -1.69 -35.36
C GLY A 11 -17.61 -1.24 -34.72
N MET A 12 -18.76 -1.76 -35.16
CA MET A 12 -20.06 -1.38 -34.60
C MET A 12 -20.32 -2.07 -33.26
N PHE A 13 -19.93 -3.36 -33.15
CA PHE A 13 -20.10 -4.17 -31.95
C PHE A 13 -19.29 -3.68 -30.75
N ILE A 14 -18.07 -3.19 -30.97
CA ILE A 14 -17.18 -2.72 -29.90
C ILE A 14 -17.75 -1.45 -29.24
N LYS A 15 -18.35 -0.53 -30.03
CA LYS A 15 -18.91 0.72 -29.49
C LYS A 15 -20.15 0.46 -28.62
N GLU A 16 -20.99 -0.50 -29.00
CA GLU A 16 -22.18 -0.86 -28.22
C GLU A 16 -21.82 -1.55 -26.90
N VAL A 17 -20.82 -2.44 -26.90
CA VAL A 17 -20.35 -3.10 -25.68
C VAL A 17 -19.72 -2.10 -24.70
N THR A 18 -18.91 -1.16 -25.20
CA THR A 18 -18.30 -0.12 -24.34
C THR A 18 -19.36 0.81 -23.75
N LEU A 19 -20.39 1.17 -24.52
CA LEU A 19 -21.49 2.00 -24.03
C LEU A 19 -22.26 1.30 -22.90
N LEU A 20 -22.55 0.00 -23.05
CA LEU A 20 -23.23 -0.80 -22.03
C LEU A 20 -22.41 -0.92 -20.74
N LEU A 21 -21.08 -1.07 -20.83
CA LEU A 21 -20.21 -1.10 -19.65
C LEU A 21 -20.18 0.24 -18.91
N VAL A 22 -20.09 1.36 -19.64
CA VAL A 22 -20.14 2.70 -19.03
C VAL A 22 -21.49 2.93 -18.34
N PHE A 23 -22.60 2.54 -18.97
CA PHE A 23 -23.93 2.62 -18.34
C PHE A 23 -24.03 1.73 -17.10
N ALA A 24 -23.48 0.51 -17.12
CA ALA A 24 -23.46 -0.37 -15.97
C ALA A 24 -22.66 0.24 -14.80
N VAL A 25 -21.49 0.84 -15.06
CA VAL A 25 -20.69 1.53 -14.04
C VAL A 25 -21.43 2.76 -13.48
N ILE A 26 -22.07 3.55 -14.34
CA ILE A 26 -22.88 4.71 -13.91
C ILE A 26 -24.06 4.25 -13.05
N ILE A 27 -24.76 3.18 -13.43
CA ILE A 27 -25.87 2.63 -12.64
C ILE A 27 -25.37 2.09 -11.30
N ILE A 28 -24.24 1.38 -11.27
CA ILE A 28 -23.61 0.91 -10.02
C ILE A 28 -23.23 2.10 -9.15
N PHE A 29 -22.61 3.14 -9.72
CA PHE A 29 -22.22 4.35 -9.00
C PHE A 29 -23.44 5.13 -8.45
N ILE A 30 -24.49 5.29 -9.26
CA ILE A 30 -25.76 5.90 -8.82
C ILE A 30 -26.40 5.06 -7.71
N ARG A 31 -26.41 3.74 -7.84
CA ARG A 31 -27.00 2.83 -6.85
C ARG A 31 -26.18 2.79 -5.55
N HIS A 32 -24.86 2.90 -5.64
CA HIS A 32 -23.96 3.02 -4.50
C HIS A 32 -24.14 4.38 -3.79
N LYS A 33 -24.15 5.48 -4.55
CA LYS A 33 -24.44 6.83 -4.03
C LYS A 33 -25.84 6.93 -3.42
N ARG A 34 -26.82 6.20 -3.97
CA ARG A 34 -28.18 6.13 -3.46
C ARG A 34 -28.26 5.28 -2.18
N ARG A 35 -27.54 4.15 -2.09
CA ARG A 35 -27.42 3.38 -0.83
C ARG A 35 -26.79 4.19 0.30
N LEU A 36 -25.74 4.96 0.01
CA LEU A 36 -25.12 5.88 0.97
C LEU A 36 -26.08 7.00 1.44
N ARG A 37 -27.14 7.26 0.68
CA ARG A 37 -28.13 8.32 0.97
C ARG A 37 -29.43 7.77 1.60
N GLU A 38 -29.79 6.53 1.30
CA GLU A 38 -31.03 5.87 1.76
C GLU A 38 -30.83 5.01 3.01
N ASN A 39 -29.60 4.66 3.36
CA ASN A 39 -29.23 4.11 4.65
C ASN A 39 -28.27 5.09 5.37
N PRO A 40 -28.75 6.25 5.86
CA PRO A 40 -28.03 6.90 6.94
C PRO A 40 -27.87 5.86 8.06
N PRO A 41 -26.72 5.79 8.76
CA PRO A 41 -26.59 4.90 9.90
C PRO A 41 -27.76 5.21 10.83
N LYS A 42 -28.48 4.19 11.30
CA LYS A 42 -29.54 4.39 12.30
C LYS A 42 -28.93 5.26 13.40
N ASP A 43 -29.66 6.26 13.88
CA ASP A 43 -29.10 7.28 14.80
C ASP A 43 -28.31 6.68 15.98
N ASP A 44 -28.65 5.45 16.41
CA ASP A 44 -27.92 4.64 17.39
C ASP A 44 -26.49 4.24 16.97
N ASP A 45 -26.28 3.76 15.73
CA ASP A 45 -24.97 3.35 15.22
C ASP A 45 -24.04 4.57 15.06
N SER A 46 -24.58 5.70 14.58
CA SER A 46 -23.81 6.96 14.44
C SER A 46 -23.28 7.46 15.78
N GLN A 47 -24.11 7.40 16.82
CA GLN A 47 -23.72 7.82 18.16
C GLN A 47 -22.64 6.92 18.74
N GLN A 48 -22.74 5.60 18.54
CA GLN A 48 -21.70 4.66 18.98
C GLN A 48 -20.33 4.96 18.34
N HIS A 49 -20.29 5.29 17.05
CA HIS A 49 -19.05 5.66 16.37
C HIS A 49 -18.47 7.00 16.87
N ILE A 50 -19.33 7.97 17.18
CA ILE A 50 -18.92 9.25 17.80
C ILE A 50 -18.36 8.98 19.20
N ASP A 51 -19.06 8.22 20.04
CA ASP A 51 -18.63 7.92 21.41
C ASP A 51 -17.29 7.16 21.42
N MET A 52 -17.12 6.21 20.49
CA MET A 52 -15.85 5.52 20.27
C MET A 52 -14.73 6.51 19.91
N ALA A 53 -14.96 7.43 18.98
CA ALA A 53 -13.98 8.44 18.58
C ALA A 53 -13.58 9.36 19.74
N LEU A 54 -14.56 9.75 20.56
CA LEU A 54 -14.32 10.59 21.74
C LEU A 54 -13.53 9.83 22.81
N SER A 55 -13.86 8.56 23.08
CA SER A 55 -13.13 7.73 24.05
C SER A 55 -11.66 7.54 23.66
N LEU A 56 -11.37 7.38 22.36
CA LEU A 56 -10.01 7.28 21.84
C LEU A 56 -9.20 8.56 22.11
N GLY A 57 -9.86 9.71 21.99
CA GLY A 57 -9.23 11.02 22.18
C GLY A 57 -8.91 11.36 23.63
N GLN A 58 -9.62 10.77 24.59
CA GLN A 58 -9.41 11.01 26.03
C GLN A 58 -8.20 10.27 26.60
N GLY A 59 -7.65 9.28 25.88
CA GLY A 59 -6.53 8.46 26.35
C GLY A 59 -6.92 7.47 27.45
N SER A 60 -5.99 6.59 27.84
CA SER A 60 -6.17 5.73 29.02
C SER A 60 -5.87 6.53 30.30
N GLU A 61 -6.33 6.06 31.47
CA GLU A 61 -6.16 6.75 32.76
C GLU A 61 -4.69 7.14 33.12
N GLY A 62 -3.70 6.54 32.45
CA GLY A 62 -2.27 6.86 32.59
C GLY A 62 -1.66 7.78 31.52
N GLU A 63 -2.42 8.16 30.48
CA GLU A 63 -1.99 9.00 29.36
C GLU A 63 -2.69 10.38 29.32
N ILE A 64 -3.42 10.74 30.37
CA ILE A 64 -4.15 12.02 30.44
C ILE A 64 -3.12 13.16 30.37
N ASP A 65 -3.10 13.84 29.24
CA ASP A 65 -2.31 15.04 29.02
C ASP A 65 -2.76 16.11 30.04
N PRO A 66 -1.88 16.61 30.91
CA PRO A 66 -2.25 17.63 31.88
C PRO A 66 -2.67 18.96 31.24
N ASP A 67 -2.34 19.20 29.96
CA ASP A 67 -2.75 20.41 29.22
C ASP A 67 -3.21 20.05 27.79
N PRO A 68 -4.41 19.48 27.64
CA PRO A 68 -4.88 18.98 26.34
C PRO A 68 -5.10 20.14 25.38
N LYS A 69 -4.38 20.10 24.25
CA LYS A 69 -4.49 21.11 23.19
C LYS A 69 -5.94 21.18 22.68
N PRO A 70 -6.58 22.37 22.70
CA PRO A 70 -7.91 22.54 22.15
C PRO A 70 -7.91 22.38 20.63
N ALA A 71 -9.03 21.92 20.08
CA ALA A 71 -9.18 21.73 18.64
C ALA A 71 -9.04 23.05 17.88
N SER A 72 -8.35 23.03 16.74
CA SER A 72 -8.18 24.22 15.91
C SER A 72 -9.50 24.63 15.23
N ASN A 73 -9.65 25.91 14.91
CA ASN A 73 -10.82 26.42 14.18
C ASN A 73 -10.98 25.74 12.81
N GLU A 74 -9.87 25.37 12.15
CA GLU A 74 -9.89 24.66 10.87
C GLU A 74 -10.45 23.25 11.04
N THR A 75 -10.01 22.54 12.09
CA THR A 75 -10.48 21.19 12.43
C THR A 75 -11.98 21.19 12.77
N LEU A 76 -12.42 22.17 13.58
CA LEU A 76 -13.83 22.34 13.94
C LEU A 76 -14.70 22.64 12.71
N ALA A 77 -14.26 23.54 11.83
CA ALA A 77 -14.96 23.83 10.58
C ALA A 77 -15.06 22.59 9.67
N ALA A 78 -14.02 21.76 9.64
CA ALA A 78 -14.00 20.51 8.88
C ALA A 78 -14.98 19.44 9.43
N LEU A 79 -15.21 19.43 10.75
CA LEU A 79 -16.22 18.58 11.39
C LEU A 79 -17.64 19.08 11.11
N GLU A 80 -17.87 20.39 11.24
CA GLU A 80 -19.16 21.01 10.93
C GLU A 80 -19.55 20.78 9.47
N ALA A 81 -18.60 20.89 8.54
CA ALA A 81 -18.81 20.61 7.11
C ALA A 81 -19.24 19.16 6.82
N ARG A 82 -18.92 18.24 7.74
CA ARG A 82 -19.32 16.82 7.68
C ARG A 82 -20.59 16.52 8.49
N GLY A 83 -21.23 17.55 9.06
CA GLY A 83 -22.47 17.44 9.81
C GLY A 83 -22.31 17.05 11.28
N ILE A 84 -21.09 17.01 11.82
CA ILE A 84 -20.84 16.76 13.23
C ILE A 84 -20.90 18.08 13.98
N LYS A 85 -21.85 18.21 14.90
CA LYS A 85 -21.97 19.33 15.85
C LYS A 85 -22.08 18.75 17.24
N LEU A 86 -21.18 19.17 18.13
CA LEU A 86 -21.15 18.72 19.52
C LEU A 86 -21.28 19.93 20.43
N ASP A 87 -22.11 19.82 21.47
CA ASP A 87 -22.41 20.92 22.41
C ASP A 87 -21.29 21.12 23.47
N ARG A 88 -20.07 20.68 23.16
CA ARG A 88 -18.91 20.79 24.05
C ARG A 88 -17.65 21.17 23.26
N ALA A 89 -16.69 21.76 23.97
CA ALA A 89 -15.35 21.94 23.43
C ALA A 89 -14.68 20.58 23.19
N LEU A 90 -13.94 20.48 22.09
CA LEU A 90 -13.16 19.31 21.71
C LEU A 90 -11.68 19.59 21.88
N THR A 91 -10.93 18.57 22.27
CA THR A 91 -9.47 18.57 22.11
C THR A 91 -9.11 18.28 20.65
N GLU A 92 -7.91 18.67 20.23
CA GLU A 92 -7.43 18.38 18.87
C GLU A 92 -7.42 16.86 18.60
N ARG A 93 -7.02 16.05 19.59
CA ARG A 93 -6.99 14.59 19.48
C ARG A 93 -8.38 14.00 19.31
N GLU A 94 -9.37 14.48 20.06
CA GLU A 94 -10.78 14.07 19.89
C GLU A 94 -11.30 14.46 18.50
N ALA A 95 -10.99 15.67 18.05
CA ALA A 95 -11.41 16.16 16.73
C ALA A 95 -10.77 15.34 15.58
N ASP A 96 -9.50 14.97 15.70
CA ASP A 96 -8.80 14.11 14.74
C ASP A 96 -9.42 12.71 14.65
N HIS A 97 -9.81 12.13 15.77
CA HIS A 97 -10.53 10.85 15.79
C HIS A 97 -11.94 10.97 15.20
N LEU A 98 -12.64 12.09 15.39
CA LEU A 98 -13.92 12.30 14.73
C LEU A 98 -13.77 12.44 13.20
N LEU A 99 -12.75 13.16 12.74
CA LEU A 99 -12.45 13.24 11.30
C LEU A 99 -12.03 11.88 10.73
N GLY A 100 -11.32 11.06 11.51
CA GLY A 100 -10.90 9.72 11.13
C GLY A 100 -12.04 8.74 10.84
N LEU A 101 -13.28 9.02 11.27
CA LEU A 101 -14.46 8.26 10.87
C LEU A 101 -14.74 8.32 9.37
N PHE A 102 -14.26 9.37 8.70
CA PHE A 102 -14.46 9.62 7.27
C PHE A 102 -13.20 9.34 6.45
N GLU A 103 -12.12 8.88 7.10
CA GLU A 103 -10.86 8.55 6.44
C GLU A 103 -10.68 7.03 6.41
N PRO A 104 -10.20 6.45 5.30
CA PRO A 104 -9.86 5.04 5.27
C PRO A 104 -8.69 4.76 6.22
N ALA A 105 -8.66 3.55 6.79
CA ALA A 105 -7.53 3.12 7.58
C ALA A 105 -6.22 3.12 6.77
N GLY A 106 -5.15 3.63 7.38
CA GLY A 106 -3.82 3.67 6.81
C GLY A 106 -3.17 2.28 6.74
N HIS A 107 -2.17 2.14 5.87
CA HIS A 107 -1.49 0.87 5.63
C HIS A 107 -0.95 0.21 6.91
N ARG A 108 -0.31 0.98 7.81
CA ARG A 108 0.21 0.46 9.09
C ARG A 108 -0.89 -0.09 9.99
N GLN A 109 -2.06 0.56 10.04
CA GLN A 109 -3.18 0.09 10.85
C GLN A 109 -3.70 -1.25 10.34
N LEU A 110 -3.88 -1.35 9.01
CA LEU A 110 -4.29 -2.59 8.36
C LEU A 110 -3.27 -3.71 8.54
N GLU A 111 -1.97 -3.42 8.50
CA GLU A 111 -0.92 -4.41 8.78
C GLU A 111 -1.01 -4.96 10.20
N ILE A 112 -1.21 -4.11 11.20
CA ILE A 112 -1.37 -4.51 12.61
C ILE A 112 -2.58 -5.44 12.73
N LEU A 113 -3.74 -4.98 12.27
CA LEU A 113 -4.99 -5.76 12.41
C LEU A 113 -4.89 -7.11 11.68
N LYS A 114 -4.28 -7.14 10.50
CA LYS A 114 -4.04 -8.37 9.74
C LYS A 114 -3.10 -9.33 10.48
N HIS A 115 -2.06 -8.83 11.15
CA HIS A 115 -1.12 -9.65 11.90
C HIS A 115 -1.83 -10.41 13.03
N PHE A 116 -2.69 -9.72 13.77
CA PHE A 116 -3.49 -10.30 14.85
C PHE A 116 -4.77 -10.99 14.35
N LYS A 117 -4.93 -11.14 13.03
CA LYS A 117 -6.07 -11.81 12.39
C LYS A 117 -7.43 -11.22 12.79
N ILE A 118 -7.48 -9.93 13.11
CA ILE A 118 -8.72 -9.22 13.35
C ILE A 118 -9.44 -9.08 12.00
N PRO A 119 -10.72 -9.50 11.90
CA PRO A 119 -11.50 -9.29 10.69
C PRO A 119 -11.60 -7.80 10.35
N CYS A 120 -11.04 -7.40 9.22
CA CYS A 120 -11.15 -6.02 8.74
C CYS A 120 -12.01 -5.98 7.49
N PRO A 121 -13.17 -5.31 7.50
CA PRO A 121 -13.88 -5.03 6.27
C PRO A 121 -13.00 -4.16 5.35
N PRO A 122 -13.15 -4.26 4.01
CA PRO A 122 -12.34 -3.49 3.06
C PRO A 122 -12.40 -1.97 3.25
N GLU A 123 -13.44 -1.47 3.92
CA GLU A 123 -13.76 -0.06 4.10
C GLU A 123 -13.65 0.39 5.57
N ILE A 124 -12.91 -0.33 6.42
CA ILE A 124 -12.71 0.08 7.83
C ILE A 124 -12.09 1.48 7.88
N ASN A 125 -12.70 2.37 8.67
CA ASN A 125 -12.21 3.73 8.82
C ASN A 125 -11.04 3.80 9.82
N LYS A 126 -10.29 4.90 9.77
CA LYS A 126 -9.10 5.13 10.58
C LYS A 126 -9.39 5.09 12.08
N THR A 127 -10.56 5.53 12.51
CA THR A 127 -10.96 5.60 13.91
C THR A 127 -11.32 4.23 14.47
N GLU A 128 -12.13 3.46 13.76
CA GLU A 128 -12.40 2.06 14.08
C GLU A 128 -11.12 1.23 14.15
N ALA A 129 -10.22 1.41 13.17
CA ALA A 129 -8.95 0.72 13.17
C ALA A 129 -8.09 1.09 14.40
N ASN A 130 -8.05 2.38 14.77
CA ASN A 130 -7.37 2.83 15.98
C ASN A 130 -8.00 2.26 17.26
N TYR A 131 -9.33 2.18 17.33
CA TYR A 131 -10.04 1.60 18.47
C TYR A 131 -9.64 0.13 18.68
N HIS A 132 -9.67 -0.67 17.62
CA HIS A 132 -9.22 -2.06 17.69
C HIS A 132 -7.75 -2.18 18.07
N ILE A 133 -6.88 -1.32 17.53
CA ILE A 133 -5.45 -1.33 17.87
C ILE A 133 -5.22 -0.94 19.33
N GLN A 134 -5.88 0.09 19.84
CA GLN A 134 -5.76 0.51 21.24
C GLN A 134 -6.22 -0.59 22.18
N THR A 135 -7.36 -1.22 21.87
CA THR A 135 -7.88 -2.37 22.64
C THR A 135 -6.87 -3.52 22.64
N LEU A 136 -6.30 -3.81 21.47
CA LEU A 136 -5.33 -4.89 21.30
C LEU A 136 -4.02 -4.63 22.05
N PHE A 137 -3.49 -3.41 21.99
CA PHE A 137 -2.27 -2.98 22.68
C PHE A 137 -2.48 -2.60 24.14
N SER A 138 -3.72 -2.70 24.66
CA SER A 138 -3.97 -2.63 26.10
C SER A 138 -3.36 -3.83 26.83
N ASP A 139 -3.14 -4.95 26.12
CA ASP A 139 -2.32 -6.05 26.60
C ASP A 139 -0.84 -5.85 26.17
N PRO A 140 0.09 -5.68 27.12
CA PRO A 140 1.52 -5.54 26.81
C PRO A 140 2.09 -6.73 26.03
N ALA A 141 1.56 -7.94 26.21
CA ALA A 141 2.02 -9.12 25.49
C ALA A 141 1.81 -8.98 23.97
N ASN A 142 0.72 -8.34 23.55
CA ASN A 142 0.45 -8.08 22.14
C ASN A 142 1.41 -7.01 21.57
N VAL A 143 1.80 -6.02 22.38
CA VAL A 143 2.80 -5.02 21.98
C VAL A 143 4.15 -5.71 21.75
N ASP A 144 4.54 -6.60 22.66
CA ASP A 144 5.76 -7.38 22.54
C ASP A 144 5.72 -8.32 21.33
N GLU A 145 4.63 -9.04 21.09
CA GLU A 145 4.43 -9.87 19.90
C GLU A 145 4.59 -9.05 18.62
N TRP A 146 3.93 -7.89 18.54
CA TRP A 146 4.03 -7.00 17.39
C TRP A 146 5.46 -6.53 17.17
N ASN A 147 6.19 -6.17 18.22
CA ASN A 147 7.57 -5.69 18.14
C ASN A 147 8.55 -6.82 17.76
N GLN A 148 8.30 -8.04 18.24
CA GLN A 148 9.11 -9.23 17.95
C GLN A 148 8.74 -9.90 16.62
N ARG A 149 7.75 -9.38 15.89
CA ARG A 149 7.36 -9.94 14.60
C ARG A 149 8.56 -10.05 13.64
N PRO A 150 8.61 -11.08 12.79
CA PRO A 150 9.68 -11.22 11.81
C PRO A 150 9.73 -10.02 10.86
N ALA A 151 10.95 -9.55 10.57
CA ALA A 151 11.15 -8.51 9.57
C ALA A 151 10.65 -8.97 8.20
N THR A 152 9.96 -8.08 7.49
CA THR A 152 9.43 -8.39 6.15
C THR A 152 10.56 -8.65 5.16
N SER A 153 10.27 -9.40 4.09
CA SER A 153 11.24 -9.64 3.01
C SER A 153 11.78 -8.34 2.45
N LYS A 154 10.91 -7.34 2.25
CA LYS A 154 11.28 -5.99 1.82
C LYS A 154 12.33 -5.34 2.73
N VAL A 155 12.11 -5.35 4.04
CA VAL A 155 13.05 -4.77 5.01
C VAL A 155 14.39 -5.49 4.95
N LYS A 156 14.40 -6.83 4.84
CA LYS A 156 15.63 -7.62 4.70
C LYS A 156 16.39 -7.29 3.41
N GLN A 157 15.70 -7.05 2.30
CA GLN A 157 16.32 -6.58 1.06
C GLN A 157 16.89 -5.16 1.20
N GLY A 158 16.23 -4.30 1.98
CA GLY A 158 16.76 -2.98 2.32
C GLY A 158 18.09 -3.06 3.07
N ILE A 159 18.18 -3.96 4.05
CA ILE A 159 19.44 -4.21 4.80
C ILE A 159 20.54 -4.68 3.85
N LEU A 160 20.24 -5.63 2.96
CA LEU A 160 21.20 -6.13 1.96
C LEU A 160 21.67 -5.00 1.03
N PHE A 161 20.75 -4.18 0.53
CA PHE A 161 21.07 -3.02 -0.30
C PHE A 161 21.97 -2.02 0.43
N MET A 162 21.74 -1.82 1.72
CA MET A 162 22.57 -0.93 2.53
C MET A 162 23.97 -1.48 2.82
N GLY A 163 24.27 -2.73 2.44
CA GLY A 163 25.54 -3.42 2.66
C GLY A 163 25.56 -4.28 3.92
N GLY A 164 24.43 -4.40 4.61
CA GLY A 164 24.26 -5.27 5.77
C GLY A 164 24.00 -6.72 5.41
N GLN A 165 24.06 -7.60 6.41
CA GLN A 165 23.70 -9.01 6.29
C GLN A 165 22.59 -9.32 7.30
N PRO A 166 21.33 -9.51 6.86
CA PRO A 166 20.23 -9.76 7.77
C PRO A 166 20.41 -11.11 8.47
N LYS A 167 20.36 -11.11 9.80
CA LYS A 167 20.48 -12.33 10.61
C LYS A 167 19.29 -13.27 10.37
N PRO A 168 19.46 -14.59 10.58
CA PRO A 168 18.31 -15.51 10.71
C PRO A 168 17.37 -15.02 11.81
N HIS A 169 16.05 -15.17 11.62
CA HIS A 169 15.02 -14.77 12.58
C HIS A 169 14.99 -13.28 12.98
N LEU A 170 15.59 -12.39 12.17
CA LEU A 170 15.58 -10.95 12.42
C LEU A 170 14.17 -10.41 12.67
N THR A 171 13.98 -9.75 13.83
CA THR A 171 12.73 -9.07 14.18
C THR A 171 12.62 -7.71 13.50
N GLN A 172 11.42 -7.16 13.42
CA GLN A 172 11.21 -5.85 12.79
C GLN A 172 11.96 -4.73 13.52
N VAL A 173 11.97 -4.74 14.86
CA VAL A 173 12.68 -3.71 15.66
C VAL A 173 14.18 -3.77 15.42
N GLU A 174 14.78 -4.96 15.47
CA GLU A 174 16.20 -5.14 15.15
C GLU A 174 16.51 -4.72 13.72
N ALA A 175 15.63 -5.04 12.77
CA ALA A 175 15.83 -4.67 11.38
C ALA A 175 15.80 -3.15 11.17
N GLN A 176 14.93 -2.44 11.90
CA GLN A 176 14.89 -0.99 11.87
C GLN A 176 16.18 -0.38 12.43
N SER A 177 16.70 -0.93 13.54
CA SER A 177 18.00 -0.53 14.09
C SER A 177 19.12 -0.75 13.07
N MET A 178 19.17 -1.93 12.45
CA MET A 178 20.19 -2.25 11.42
C MET A 178 20.13 -1.27 10.25
N LEU A 179 18.94 -0.92 9.76
CA LEU A 179 18.80 0.05 8.66
C LEU A 179 19.40 1.42 9.04
N VAL A 180 19.17 1.88 10.27
CA VAL A 180 19.80 3.12 10.78
C VAL A 180 21.32 2.95 10.81
N ASP A 181 21.83 1.87 11.39
CA ASP A 181 23.26 1.59 11.51
C ASP A 181 23.99 1.54 10.15
N TYR A 182 23.32 1.00 9.11
CA TYR A 182 23.87 0.95 7.75
C TYR A 182 23.65 2.24 6.94
N GLY A 183 23.18 3.30 7.58
CA GLY A 183 23.12 4.63 7.00
C GLY A 183 21.90 4.89 6.13
N MET A 184 20.74 4.30 6.48
CA MET A 184 19.47 4.64 5.84
C MET A 184 19.06 6.10 6.07
N GLU A 185 19.68 6.80 7.02
CA GLU A 185 19.54 8.25 7.20
C GLU A 185 20.20 9.06 6.07
N ASN A 186 21.11 8.48 5.29
CA ASN A 186 21.68 9.14 4.12
C ASN A 186 20.57 9.39 3.08
N PRO A 187 20.25 10.66 2.74
CA PRO A 187 19.12 10.95 1.86
C PRO A 187 19.24 10.32 0.47
N HIS A 188 20.45 10.27 -0.10
CA HIS A 188 20.66 9.69 -1.42
C HIS A 188 20.40 8.17 -1.42
N ARG A 189 20.91 7.45 -0.42
CA ARG A 189 20.67 6.01 -0.30
C ARG A 189 19.20 5.70 0.02
N PHE A 190 18.58 6.52 0.86
CA PHE A 190 17.16 6.39 1.17
C PHE A 190 16.29 6.57 -0.08
N LEU A 191 16.55 7.61 -0.87
CA LEU A 191 15.82 7.88 -2.11
C LEU A 191 16.03 6.78 -3.15
N GLU A 192 17.26 6.29 -3.32
CA GLU A 192 17.55 5.15 -4.20
C GLU A 192 16.81 3.89 -3.74
N TRP A 193 16.82 3.60 -2.43
CA TRP A 193 16.06 2.48 -1.89
C TRP A 193 14.55 2.61 -2.11
N LYS A 194 13.98 3.81 -1.91
CA LYS A 194 12.57 4.08 -2.18
C LYS A 194 12.22 3.89 -3.66
N HIS A 195 13.12 4.31 -4.55
CA HIS A 195 12.98 4.07 -5.97
C HIS A 195 13.00 2.57 -6.29
N ILE A 196 13.99 1.83 -5.79
CA ILE A 196 14.11 0.37 -5.95
C ILE A 196 12.86 -0.35 -5.45
N ASP A 197 12.38 0.00 -4.26
CA ASP A 197 11.20 -0.60 -3.64
C ASP A 197 9.94 -0.41 -4.48
N LYS A 198 9.70 0.82 -4.97
CA LYS A 198 8.58 1.10 -5.88
C LYS A 198 8.76 0.39 -7.21
N LEU A 199 9.95 0.46 -7.79
CA LEU A 199 10.28 -0.12 -9.08
C LEU A 199 10.11 -1.64 -9.07
N PHE A 200 10.52 -2.31 -8.00
CA PHE A 200 10.34 -3.76 -7.86
C PHE A 200 8.87 -4.19 -7.88
N LEU A 201 7.99 -3.38 -7.27
CA LEU A 201 6.55 -3.62 -7.31
C LEU A 201 6.00 -3.44 -8.72
N THR A 202 6.40 -2.39 -9.43
CA THR A 202 5.99 -2.13 -10.83
C THR A 202 6.53 -3.19 -11.78
N VAL A 203 7.79 -3.59 -11.67
CA VAL A 203 8.35 -4.66 -12.51
C VAL A 203 7.57 -5.97 -12.39
N ASN A 204 6.92 -6.21 -11.24
CA ASN A 204 6.17 -7.42 -10.94
C ASN A 204 4.65 -7.21 -10.88
N ASP A 205 4.14 -6.07 -11.33
CA ASP A 205 2.69 -5.87 -11.44
C ASP A 205 2.12 -6.72 -12.59
N ALA A 206 0.85 -7.12 -12.45
CA ALA A 206 0.25 -8.11 -13.36
C ALA A 206 0.19 -7.60 -14.81
N ASP A 207 -0.13 -6.31 -15.00
CA ASP A 207 -0.26 -5.70 -16.31
C ASP A 207 1.11 -5.56 -16.99
N THR A 208 2.14 -5.18 -16.24
CA THR A 208 3.52 -5.12 -16.71
C THR A 208 4.04 -6.51 -17.11
N LEU A 209 3.81 -7.54 -16.28
CA LEU A 209 4.25 -8.90 -16.60
C LEU A 209 3.57 -9.44 -17.87
N ASP A 210 2.28 -9.15 -18.07
CA ASP A 210 1.54 -9.53 -19.28
C ASP A 210 2.06 -8.78 -20.51
N HIS A 211 2.23 -7.45 -20.40
CA HIS A 211 2.75 -6.60 -21.48
C HIS A 211 4.11 -7.10 -22.00
N TYR A 212 5.03 -7.46 -21.10
CA TYR A 212 6.34 -7.95 -21.48
C TYR A 212 6.37 -9.46 -21.76
N ASN A 213 5.30 -10.20 -21.46
CA ASN A 213 5.24 -11.66 -21.49
C ASN A 213 6.42 -12.29 -20.71
N THR A 214 6.64 -11.79 -19.48
CA THR A 214 7.72 -12.23 -18.61
C THR A 214 7.19 -12.89 -17.34
N ARG A 215 7.99 -13.81 -16.79
CA ARG A 215 7.70 -14.38 -15.46
C ARG A 215 8.07 -13.37 -14.38
N LYS A 216 7.48 -13.55 -13.20
CA LYS A 216 7.81 -12.80 -11.99
C LYS A 216 9.33 -12.77 -11.74
N ILE A 217 9.89 -11.59 -11.55
CA ILE A 217 11.31 -11.35 -11.30
C ILE A 217 11.56 -11.39 -9.78
N THR A 218 12.44 -12.29 -9.35
CA THR A 218 12.84 -12.39 -7.93
C THR A 218 13.73 -11.21 -7.53
N TRP A 219 13.80 -10.88 -6.24
CA TRP A 219 14.70 -9.82 -5.74
C TRP A 219 16.16 -10.01 -6.17
N LYS A 220 16.67 -11.26 -6.11
CA LYS A 220 18.04 -11.58 -6.56
C LYS A 220 18.24 -11.24 -8.03
N ARG A 221 17.31 -11.66 -8.91
CA ARG A 221 17.38 -11.38 -10.35
C ARG A 221 17.21 -9.89 -10.62
N PHE A 222 16.30 -9.23 -9.90
CA PHE A 222 16.08 -7.80 -10.00
C PHE A 222 17.36 -7.01 -9.72
N PHE A 223 18.06 -7.28 -8.61
CA PHE A 223 19.31 -6.59 -8.29
C PHE A 223 20.42 -6.85 -9.32
N GLN A 224 20.50 -8.08 -9.86
CA GLN A 224 21.45 -8.38 -10.94
C GLN A 224 21.18 -7.51 -12.19
N LEU A 225 19.92 -7.34 -12.56
CA LEU A 225 19.51 -6.52 -13.70
C LEU A 225 19.71 -5.04 -13.42
N TYR A 226 19.33 -4.58 -12.23
CA TYR A 226 19.49 -3.20 -11.78
C TYR A 226 20.96 -2.79 -11.78
N ASP A 227 21.84 -3.62 -11.21
CA ASP A 227 23.29 -3.38 -11.21
C ASP A 227 23.89 -3.43 -12.61
N ALA A 228 23.40 -4.32 -13.49
CA ALA A 228 23.83 -4.36 -14.89
C ALA A 228 23.50 -3.04 -15.60
N LEU A 229 22.28 -2.52 -15.42
CA LEU A 229 21.88 -1.23 -15.98
C LEU A 229 22.74 -0.07 -15.43
N LYS A 230 23.02 -0.04 -14.13
CA LYS A 230 23.94 0.95 -13.54
C LYS A 230 25.34 0.88 -14.15
N ARG A 231 25.88 -0.34 -14.35
CA ARG A 231 27.18 -0.53 -15.01
C ARG A 231 27.16 -0.12 -16.48
N SER A 232 26.02 -0.21 -17.15
CA SER A 232 25.82 0.30 -18.51
C SER A 232 25.66 1.83 -18.57
N GLY A 233 25.76 2.53 -17.43
CA GLY A 233 25.75 3.99 -17.36
C GLY A 233 24.40 4.62 -17.05
N PHE A 234 23.35 3.83 -16.78
CA PHE A 234 22.06 4.37 -16.36
C PHE A 234 22.16 4.97 -14.96
N ALA A 235 21.66 6.19 -14.79
CA ALA A 235 21.48 6.77 -13.47
C ALA A 235 20.38 6.01 -12.72
N ALA A 236 20.53 5.88 -11.40
CA ALA A 236 19.60 5.14 -10.55
C ALA A 236 18.14 5.61 -10.69
N SER A 237 17.93 6.92 -10.87
CA SER A 237 16.63 7.56 -11.05
C SER A 237 15.96 7.22 -12.38
N ASP A 238 16.74 6.89 -13.39
CA ASP A 238 16.28 6.74 -14.77
C ASP A 238 15.94 5.28 -15.11
N ILE A 239 16.32 4.36 -14.23
CA ILE A 239 16.00 2.95 -14.37
C ILE A 239 14.49 2.77 -14.12
N SER A 240 13.78 2.32 -15.16
CA SER A 240 12.34 2.07 -15.15
C SER A 240 12.02 0.58 -15.27
N ALA A 241 10.73 0.24 -15.20
CA ALA A 241 10.27 -1.15 -15.38
C ALA A 241 10.63 -1.67 -16.77
N ASP A 242 10.47 -0.83 -17.79
CA ASP A 242 10.82 -1.11 -19.18
C ASP A 242 12.30 -1.48 -19.32
N SER A 243 13.20 -0.70 -18.71
CA SER A 243 14.64 -0.95 -18.74
C SER A 243 14.99 -2.29 -18.10
N ILE A 244 14.34 -2.64 -16.98
CA ILE A 244 14.56 -3.91 -16.29
C ILE A 244 14.07 -5.09 -17.14
N HIS A 245 12.87 -5.02 -17.71
CA HIS A 245 12.34 -6.09 -18.56
C HIS A 245 13.11 -6.24 -19.87
N TRP A 246 13.57 -5.13 -20.46
CA TRP A 246 14.46 -5.16 -21.62
C TRP A 246 15.77 -5.86 -21.29
N GLN A 247 16.40 -5.52 -20.17
CA GLN A 247 17.64 -6.14 -19.72
C GLN A 247 17.45 -7.63 -19.37
N ALA A 248 16.29 -8.00 -18.81
CA ALA A 248 15.94 -9.39 -18.53
C ALA A 248 15.90 -10.21 -19.82
N LYS A 249 15.13 -9.76 -20.83
CA LYS A 249 15.04 -10.42 -22.14
C LYS A 249 16.40 -10.56 -22.81
N ARG A 250 17.21 -9.51 -22.76
CA ARG A 250 18.57 -9.53 -23.31
C ARG A 250 19.43 -10.59 -22.62
N SER A 251 19.45 -10.62 -21.29
CA SER A 251 20.25 -11.59 -20.53
C SER A 251 19.78 -13.03 -20.75
N ASP A 252 18.49 -13.26 -20.92
CA ASP A 252 17.93 -14.60 -21.17
C ASP A 252 18.31 -15.11 -22.59
N LEU A 253 18.36 -14.21 -23.58
CA LEU A 253 18.85 -14.54 -24.94
C LEU A 253 20.33 -14.91 -24.94
N GLU A 254 21.16 -14.16 -24.22
CA GLU A 254 22.61 -14.43 -24.10
C GLU A 254 22.86 -15.80 -23.44
N GLN A 255 22.10 -16.14 -22.39
CA GLN A 255 22.21 -17.46 -21.74
C GLN A 255 21.79 -18.62 -22.63
N LYS A 256 20.73 -18.45 -23.41
CA LYS A 256 20.27 -19.48 -24.36
C LYS A 256 21.30 -19.71 -25.48
N SER A 257 21.91 -18.65 -26.00
CA SER A 257 22.96 -18.80 -27.03
C SER A 257 24.20 -19.54 -26.53
N ALA A 258 24.54 -19.40 -25.24
CA ALA A 258 25.66 -20.12 -24.64
C ALA A 258 25.35 -21.62 -24.45
N SER A 259 24.13 -21.97 -23.99
CA SER A 259 23.75 -23.38 -23.85
C SER A 259 23.69 -24.12 -25.19
N ASP A 260 23.18 -23.45 -26.23
CA ASP A 260 23.05 -24.05 -27.57
C ASP A 260 24.43 -24.27 -28.25
N GLN A 261 25.48 -23.56 -27.81
CA GLN A 261 26.86 -23.75 -28.27
C GLN A 261 27.55 -24.93 -27.60
N ASP A 262 27.30 -25.16 -26.31
CA ASP A 262 27.86 -26.28 -25.56
C ASP A 262 27.26 -27.63 -26.02
N ASP A 263 25.97 -27.65 -26.38
CA ASP A 263 25.29 -28.85 -26.89
C ASP A 263 25.71 -29.23 -28.33
N CYS A 264 26.24 -28.28 -29.12
CA CYS A 264 26.80 -28.57 -30.45
C CYS A 264 28.26 -29.06 -30.40
N ALA A 265 28.93 -28.91 -29.25
CA ALA A 265 30.34 -29.28 -29.06
C ALA A 265 30.55 -30.63 -28.35
N ALA A 266 29.46 -31.28 -27.92
CA ALA A 266 29.44 -32.61 -27.30
C ALA A 266 29.03 -33.70 -28.30
#